data_AF-A0A812ZD35-F1
#
_entry.id   AF-A0A812ZD35-F1
#
_cell.length_a   1.000
_cell.length_b   1.000
_cell.length_c   1.000
_cell.angle_alpha   90.00
_cell.angle_beta   90.00
_cell.angle_gamma   90.00
#
_symmetry.space_group_name_H-M   'P 1'
#
loop_
_entity.id
_entity.type
_entity.pdbx_description
1 polymer ?
#
loop_
_entity_poly.entity_id
_entity_poly.type
_entity_poly.pdbx_seq_one_letter_code
_entity_poly.pdbx_strand_id
1 'polypeptide(L)'
;MPTTHSSRSEGVELASRRGHEQAAQMLVQVQSDGSVASSRRRRSTLADMRKDLRDLQKKQHSRWRWRAKVVLALYTMARIAAGLSFTYLREFVDYHKVCDAVFRPFVTGFGLYFFVHRKDRFSVKNSLHVWSLFTMCCLALPLCDASIVHVLTSSNHSPILASVAMLLWEVLCNVLQVYMTILKLRALGWHRTAWCCSLLTAIGVSWLVVFLGSMCASRLGILLAWSEKMENASLIGCRCCSFTVVLIQCWALCRAARGAMLQARGNETVWWTACILYANACMVPLGSALSFVALFAFLQTWNPFRHLSPTLITLDVSFQVFNVLVLSGMVGSIPMNLETLQRLAELSGFGLASARVAFPGHISRSASDCVVSFPGKYSDLWDKAVSRVAREDAFSLACVFLTDRASGLGRHANNPETPGMCWCQQIYGRLPASTYLSVVEVSTDESANHDQTFAFKRADAEAMGQRLLIKQHQTEIEWEQELAEALQDAEVRCIENEDRAPWGCQWFEEWKRNVDRAAELHQTLHVFYFQGSKGKGKMPWDLLADETAKQEARKDSGLGVSQTAEVAYLDKMGLSYVEHDIMEFEAFLTGRTKQPQRTSVHEFHTAGQK
;
A
#
# COMPACT_ATOMS: atom_id res chain seq x y z
N MET A 1 61.21 21.99 43.73
CA MET A 1 61.35 20.95 42.69
C MET A 1 60.18 21.09 41.73
N PRO A 2 60.42 21.12 40.41
CA PRO A 2 59.45 21.61 39.43
C PRO A 2 58.68 20.48 38.75
N THR A 3 57.45 20.77 38.31
CA THR A 3 56.75 20.01 37.27
C THR A 3 56.15 20.97 36.25
N THR A 4 56.50 20.71 35.01
CA THR A 4 56.14 21.37 33.76
C THR A 4 54.73 20.97 33.33
N HIS A 5 53.97 21.91 32.75
CA HIS A 5 52.84 21.56 31.88
C HIS A 5 52.90 22.37 30.58
N SER A 6 52.58 21.62 29.52
CA SER A 6 52.93 21.81 28.12
C SER A 6 51.82 22.53 27.34
N SER A 7 52.23 23.36 26.38
CA SER A 7 51.42 24.06 25.40
C SER A 7 51.05 23.13 24.22
N ARG A 8 49.77 23.11 23.84
CA ARG A 8 49.31 22.43 22.62
C ARG A 8 48.06 23.11 22.06
N SER A 9 48.22 24.27 21.42
CA SER A 9 47.11 24.91 20.67
C SER A 9 47.51 25.74 19.44
N GLU A 10 48.76 25.68 18.95
CA GLU A 10 49.17 26.46 17.76
C GLU A 10 49.16 25.67 16.43
N GLY A 11 48.84 24.37 16.46
CA GLY A 11 48.94 23.51 15.27
C GLY A 11 47.74 23.51 14.31
N VAL A 12 46.57 24.02 14.72
CA VAL A 12 45.33 23.87 13.95
C VAL A 12 45.01 25.09 13.09
N GLU A 13 45.50 26.28 13.46
CA GLU A 13 45.19 27.53 12.75
C GLU A 13 46.00 27.73 11.45
N LEU A 14 47.17 27.07 11.35
CA LEU A 14 48.05 27.14 10.17
C LEU A 14 47.61 26.23 9.02
N ALA A 15 46.81 25.19 9.27
CA ALA A 15 46.31 24.29 8.23
C ALA A 15 45.09 24.87 7.47
N SER A 16 44.26 25.68 8.14
CA SER A 16 43.07 26.29 7.53
C SER A 16 43.42 27.44 6.57
N ARG A 17 44.50 28.20 6.85
CA ARG A 17 44.91 29.34 5.99
C ARG A 17 45.51 28.93 4.64
N ARG A 18 46.18 27.78 4.54
CA ARG A 18 46.79 27.32 3.25
C ARG A 18 45.77 26.79 2.24
N GLY A 19 44.61 26.33 2.69
CA GLY A 19 43.56 25.82 1.79
C GLY A 19 42.85 26.92 0.98
N HIS A 20 42.74 28.13 1.53
CA HIS A 20 42.04 29.23 0.87
C HIS A 20 42.88 29.97 -0.19
N GLU A 21 44.20 29.96 -0.09
CA GLU A 21 45.07 30.63 -1.08
C GLU A 21 45.24 29.81 -2.38
N GLN A 22 45.15 28.48 -2.33
CA GLN A 22 45.23 27.63 -3.53
C GLN A 22 43.94 27.65 -4.37
N ALA A 23 42.78 27.84 -3.75
CA ALA A 23 41.50 27.97 -4.47
C ALA A 23 41.38 29.32 -5.22
N ALA A 24 41.99 30.39 -4.71
CA ALA A 24 41.98 31.70 -5.35
C ALA A 24 42.91 31.81 -6.58
N GLN A 25 43.96 30.98 -6.66
CA GLN A 25 44.90 31.01 -7.79
C GLN A 25 44.42 30.21 -9.01
N MET A 26 43.47 29.27 -8.86
CA MET A 26 42.93 28.51 -10.00
C MET A 26 41.84 29.23 -10.81
N LEU A 27 41.35 30.39 -10.37
CA LEU A 27 40.26 31.12 -11.02
C LEU A 27 40.71 32.25 -11.96
N VAL A 28 42.02 32.49 -12.13
CA VAL A 28 42.55 33.66 -12.87
C VAL A 28 43.15 33.30 -14.24
N GLN A 29 43.14 32.03 -14.67
CA GLN A 29 43.89 31.62 -15.86
C GLN A 29 43.04 30.96 -16.96
N VAL A 30 41.92 31.58 -17.36
CA VAL A 30 41.25 31.28 -18.64
C VAL A 30 40.64 32.55 -19.24
N GLN A 31 41.46 33.42 -19.84
CA GLN A 31 40.96 34.47 -20.76
C GLN A 31 42.07 35.03 -21.67
N SER A 32 42.08 34.60 -22.93
CA SER A 32 42.78 35.13 -24.14
C SER A 32 42.88 33.92 -25.09
N ASP A 33 42.50 33.90 -26.37
CA ASP A 33 42.12 34.87 -27.39
C ASP A 33 41.28 34.16 -28.47
N GLY A 34 40.60 34.92 -29.33
CA GLY A 34 40.20 34.42 -30.65
C GLY A 34 38.83 34.87 -31.16
N SER A 35 38.82 35.99 -31.88
CA SER A 35 37.69 36.52 -32.65
C SER A 35 37.31 35.63 -33.84
N VAL A 36 36.08 35.09 -33.85
CA VAL A 36 35.42 34.60 -35.07
C VAL A 36 33.97 35.07 -35.07
N ALA A 37 33.61 35.86 -36.09
CA ALA A 37 32.24 36.27 -36.37
C ALA A 37 31.38 35.02 -36.66
N SER A 38 30.38 34.77 -35.81
CA SER A 38 29.52 33.61 -35.88
C SER A 38 28.08 34.06 -35.69
N SER A 39 27.21 33.58 -36.59
CA SER A 39 25.78 33.87 -36.69
C SER A 39 25.12 33.98 -35.31
N ARG A 40 24.23 34.97 -35.15
CA ARG A 40 23.44 35.26 -33.95
C ARG A 40 22.54 34.07 -33.60
N ARG A 41 23.13 33.01 -33.06
CA ARG A 41 22.49 31.82 -32.52
C ARG A 41 21.89 32.26 -31.19
N ARG A 42 20.60 32.58 -31.22
CA ARG A 42 19.80 32.78 -30.01
C ARG A 42 20.06 31.54 -29.14
N ARG A 43 20.75 31.70 -28.01
CA ARG A 43 21.00 30.61 -27.06
C ARG A 43 19.63 30.06 -26.66
N SER A 44 19.25 28.92 -27.22
CA SER A 44 18.10 28.17 -26.75
C SER A 44 18.36 27.87 -25.28
N THR A 45 17.51 28.37 -24.41
CA THR A 45 17.67 28.11 -22.98
C THR A 45 17.49 26.62 -22.73
N LEU A 46 18.03 26.12 -21.61
CA LEU A 46 17.85 24.71 -21.23
C LEU A 46 16.36 24.33 -21.11
N ALA A 47 15.50 25.32 -20.83
CA ALA A 47 14.05 25.19 -20.86
C ALA A 47 13.49 24.98 -22.28
N ASP A 48 14.03 25.68 -23.29
CA ASP A 48 13.64 25.52 -24.69
C ASP A 48 14.05 24.14 -25.22
N MET A 49 15.26 23.66 -24.91
CA MET A 49 15.68 22.30 -25.28
C MET A 49 14.84 21.22 -24.60
N ARG A 50 14.45 21.40 -23.33
CA ARG A 50 13.50 20.50 -22.64
C ARG A 50 12.11 20.53 -23.26
N LYS A 51 11.69 21.65 -23.83
CA LYS A 51 10.40 21.79 -24.52
C LYS A 51 10.46 21.06 -25.87
N ASP A 52 11.52 21.28 -26.65
CA ASP A 52 11.72 20.62 -27.94
C ASP A 52 11.89 19.11 -27.82
N LEU A 53 12.60 18.61 -26.79
CA LEU A 53 12.67 17.18 -26.49
C LEU A 53 11.30 16.59 -26.13
N ARG A 54 10.49 17.30 -25.32
CA ARG A 54 9.13 16.87 -24.98
C ARG A 54 8.21 16.86 -26.21
N ASP A 55 8.35 17.83 -27.10
CA ASP A 55 7.56 17.93 -28.32
C ASP A 55 7.97 16.88 -29.38
N LEU A 56 9.26 16.55 -29.48
CA LEU A 56 9.77 15.44 -30.29
C LEU A 56 9.33 14.09 -29.75
N GLN A 57 9.40 13.89 -28.43
CA GLN A 57 8.94 12.65 -27.78
C GLN A 57 7.42 12.47 -27.94
N LYS A 58 6.63 13.54 -27.82
CA LYS A 58 5.18 13.52 -28.14
C LYS A 58 4.90 13.18 -29.61
N LYS A 59 5.62 13.78 -30.56
CA LYS A 59 5.45 13.52 -32.01
C LYS A 59 5.87 12.10 -32.40
N GLN A 60 6.95 11.57 -31.83
CA GLN A 60 7.46 10.23 -32.13
C GLN A 60 6.55 9.14 -31.56
N HIS A 61 6.00 9.33 -30.37
CA HIS A 61 5.01 8.40 -29.79
C HIS A 61 3.69 8.37 -30.57
N SER A 62 3.22 9.50 -31.10
CA SER A 62 1.99 9.58 -31.89
C SER A 62 2.04 8.75 -33.17
N ARG A 63 3.11 8.91 -33.97
CA ARG A 63 3.29 8.17 -35.24
C ARG A 63 3.43 6.66 -35.04
N TRP A 64 4.15 6.23 -34.00
CA TRP A 64 4.33 4.80 -33.71
C TRP A 64 3.01 4.15 -33.25
N ARG A 65 2.22 4.85 -32.43
CA ARG A 65 0.89 4.39 -32.01
C ARG A 65 -0.05 4.16 -33.19
N TRP A 66 -0.10 5.08 -34.15
CA TRP A 66 -0.97 4.93 -35.32
C TRP A 66 -0.56 3.72 -36.18
N ARG A 67 0.74 3.53 -36.42
CA ARG A 67 1.25 2.37 -37.18
C ARG A 67 0.93 1.05 -36.50
N ALA A 68 1.10 0.95 -35.17
CA ALA A 68 0.76 -0.24 -34.42
C ALA A 68 -0.76 -0.55 -34.45
N LYS A 69 -1.62 0.49 -34.43
CA LYS A 69 -3.09 0.33 -34.57
C LYS A 69 -3.45 -0.26 -35.94
N VAL A 70 -2.87 0.27 -37.01
CA VAL A 70 -3.14 -0.19 -38.37
C VAL A 70 -2.65 -1.62 -38.57
N VAL A 71 -1.44 -1.94 -38.10
CA VAL A 71 -0.88 -3.30 -38.19
C VAL A 71 -1.74 -4.31 -37.43
N LEU A 72 -2.21 -3.97 -36.23
CA LEU A 72 -3.02 -4.89 -35.44
C LEU A 72 -4.43 -5.07 -36.01
N ALA A 73 -5.05 -4.00 -36.52
CA ALA A 73 -6.34 -4.08 -37.21
C ALA A 73 -6.25 -4.92 -38.48
N LEU A 74 -5.21 -4.71 -39.29
CA LEU A 74 -4.94 -5.51 -40.50
C LEU A 74 -4.67 -6.98 -40.14
N TYR A 75 -3.92 -7.24 -39.07
CA TYR A 75 -3.68 -8.60 -38.56
C TYR A 75 -4.99 -9.29 -38.14
N THR A 76 -5.84 -8.63 -37.37
CA THR A 76 -7.14 -9.17 -36.95
C THR A 76 -8.06 -9.42 -38.15
N MET A 77 -8.13 -8.49 -39.11
CA MET A 77 -8.93 -8.66 -40.32
C MET A 77 -8.39 -9.77 -41.23
N ALA A 78 -7.08 -9.87 -41.41
CA ALA A 78 -6.44 -10.94 -42.18
C ALA A 78 -6.72 -12.32 -41.54
N ARG A 79 -6.74 -12.39 -40.21
CA ARG A 79 -7.09 -13.61 -39.46
C ARG A 79 -8.54 -14.00 -39.64
N ILE A 80 -9.47 -13.06 -39.51
CA ILE A 80 -10.90 -13.31 -39.75
C ILE A 80 -11.09 -13.81 -41.19
N ALA A 81 -10.46 -13.15 -42.18
CA ALA A 81 -10.54 -13.56 -43.58
C ALA A 81 -9.94 -14.95 -43.84
N ALA A 82 -8.81 -15.29 -43.21
CA ALA A 82 -8.21 -16.62 -43.31
C ALA A 82 -9.07 -17.70 -42.65
N GLY A 83 -9.64 -17.42 -41.46
CA GLY A 83 -10.54 -18.34 -40.76
C GLY A 83 -11.85 -18.57 -41.51
N LEU A 84 -12.43 -17.52 -42.10
CA LEU A 84 -13.62 -17.61 -42.95
C LEU A 84 -13.35 -18.38 -44.25
N SER A 85 -12.22 -18.11 -44.92
CA SER A 85 -11.83 -18.86 -46.12
C SER A 85 -11.65 -20.36 -45.83
N PHE A 86 -11.02 -20.71 -44.70
CA PHE A 86 -10.82 -22.11 -44.30
C PHE A 86 -12.13 -22.80 -43.92
N THR A 87 -13.07 -22.10 -43.30
CA THR A 87 -14.40 -22.64 -42.97
C THR A 87 -15.30 -22.78 -44.19
N TYR A 88 -15.14 -21.91 -45.21
CA TYR A 88 -15.90 -21.98 -46.46
C TYR A 88 -15.41 -23.08 -47.42
N LEU A 89 -14.11 -23.41 -47.40
CA LEU A 89 -13.52 -24.45 -48.26
C LEU A 89 -13.85 -25.89 -47.83
N ARG A 90 -14.45 -26.10 -46.65
CA ARG A 90 -14.87 -27.43 -46.17
C ARG A 90 -16.38 -27.51 -46.26
N GLU A 91 -16.91 -28.45 -47.05
CA GLU A 91 -18.24 -28.48 -47.67
C GLU A 91 -19.52 -28.35 -46.80
N PHE A 92 -19.47 -28.00 -45.52
CA PHE A 92 -20.67 -27.61 -44.76
C PHE A 92 -20.37 -26.43 -43.83
N VAL A 93 -21.04 -25.30 -44.08
CA VAL A 93 -20.99 -24.09 -43.26
C VAL A 93 -21.71 -24.35 -41.94
N ASP A 94 -20.94 -24.74 -40.93
CA ASP A 94 -21.41 -24.86 -39.55
C ASP A 94 -21.30 -23.48 -38.89
N TYR A 95 -22.44 -22.94 -38.46
CA TYR A 95 -22.55 -21.65 -37.76
C TYR A 95 -21.55 -21.54 -36.59
N HIS A 96 -21.31 -22.64 -35.87
CA HIS A 96 -20.35 -22.65 -34.76
C HIS A 96 -18.92 -22.40 -35.21
N LYS A 97 -18.52 -22.91 -36.39
CA LYS A 97 -17.18 -22.71 -36.94
C LYS A 97 -16.99 -21.29 -37.47
N VAL A 98 -18.04 -20.70 -38.04
CA VAL A 98 -18.04 -19.29 -38.47
C VAL A 98 -17.92 -18.36 -37.26
N CYS A 99 -18.72 -18.60 -36.20
CA CYS A 99 -18.58 -17.87 -34.95
C CYS A 99 -17.17 -18.01 -34.38
N ASP A 100 -16.58 -19.21 -34.40
CA ASP A 100 -15.24 -19.43 -33.86
C ASP A 100 -14.15 -18.70 -34.66
N ALA A 101 -14.25 -18.73 -35.99
CA ALA A 101 -13.33 -18.05 -36.91
C ALA A 101 -13.38 -16.52 -36.78
N VAL A 102 -14.52 -15.95 -36.36
CA VAL A 102 -14.71 -14.50 -36.22
C VAL A 102 -14.45 -14.03 -34.79
N PHE A 103 -15.05 -14.67 -33.78
CA PHE A 103 -14.99 -14.21 -32.40
C PHE A 103 -13.61 -14.40 -31.77
N ARG A 104 -12.90 -15.51 -32.03
CA ARG A 104 -11.58 -15.75 -31.42
C ARG A 104 -10.53 -14.70 -31.79
N PRO A 105 -10.30 -14.38 -33.08
CA PRO A 105 -9.34 -13.35 -33.46
C PRO A 105 -9.79 -11.96 -33.02
N PHE A 106 -11.10 -11.73 -32.95
CA PHE A 106 -11.63 -10.46 -32.48
C PHE A 106 -11.33 -10.26 -31.00
N VAL A 107 -11.64 -11.22 -30.12
CA VAL A 107 -11.45 -11.07 -28.68
C VAL A 107 -9.96 -10.99 -28.31
N THR A 108 -9.12 -11.81 -28.92
CA THR A 108 -7.67 -11.77 -28.67
C THR A 108 -6.97 -10.58 -29.30
N GLY A 109 -7.32 -10.25 -30.55
CA GLY A 109 -6.84 -9.05 -31.23
C GLY A 109 -7.25 -7.80 -30.48
N PHE A 110 -8.47 -7.75 -29.94
CA PHE A 110 -8.96 -6.64 -29.14
C PHE A 110 -8.29 -6.59 -27.76
N GLY A 111 -8.03 -7.73 -27.13
CA GLY A 111 -7.25 -7.83 -25.90
C GLY A 111 -5.83 -7.31 -26.07
N LEU A 112 -5.09 -7.79 -27.08
CA LEU A 112 -3.77 -7.27 -27.43
C LEU A 112 -3.83 -5.79 -27.83
N TYR A 113 -4.90 -5.38 -28.50
CA TYR A 113 -5.12 -3.99 -28.88
C TYR A 113 -5.20 -3.09 -27.65
N PHE A 114 -5.85 -3.48 -26.57
CA PHE A 114 -5.86 -2.66 -25.35
C PHE A 114 -4.45 -2.43 -24.81
N PHE A 115 -3.60 -3.46 -24.78
CA PHE A 115 -2.20 -3.33 -24.32
C PHE A 115 -1.36 -2.45 -25.24
N VAL A 116 -1.53 -2.59 -26.57
CA VAL A 116 -0.80 -1.79 -27.57
C VAL A 116 -1.32 -0.35 -27.65
N HIS A 117 -2.64 -0.16 -27.60
CA HIS A 117 -3.32 1.13 -27.74
C HIS A 117 -3.11 2.00 -26.51
N ARG A 118 -3.15 1.40 -25.31
CA ARG A 118 -2.99 2.10 -24.04
C ARG A 118 -1.61 1.86 -23.42
N LYS A 119 -0.57 1.88 -24.26
CA LYS A 119 0.82 1.75 -23.80
C LYS A 119 1.23 2.86 -22.82
N ASP A 120 0.54 4.00 -22.83
CA ASP A 120 0.66 5.06 -21.81
C ASP A 120 0.21 4.63 -20.41
N ARG A 121 -0.74 3.69 -20.32
CA ARG A 121 -1.18 3.11 -19.03
C ARG A 121 -0.35 1.89 -18.65
N PHE A 122 0.25 1.22 -19.62
CA PHE A 122 1.15 0.12 -19.36
C PHE A 122 2.45 0.64 -18.74
N SER A 123 2.79 0.09 -17.57
CA SER A 123 4.03 0.39 -16.87
C SER A 123 4.79 -0.91 -16.70
N VAL A 124 6.03 -0.96 -17.21
CA VAL A 124 6.91 -2.13 -17.07
C VAL A 124 7.34 -2.32 -15.61
N LYS A 125 7.29 -1.25 -14.80
CA LYS A 125 7.55 -1.31 -13.36
C LYS A 125 6.39 -1.91 -12.57
N ASN A 126 5.17 -1.83 -13.11
CA ASN A 126 4.00 -2.40 -12.46
C ASN A 126 3.92 -3.90 -12.77
N SER A 127 4.20 -4.72 -11.77
CA SER A 127 4.15 -6.19 -11.90
C SER A 127 2.79 -6.68 -12.39
N LEU A 128 1.68 -6.08 -11.96
CA LEU A 128 0.34 -6.46 -12.43
C LEU A 128 0.20 -6.30 -13.95
N HIS A 129 0.72 -5.21 -14.52
CA HIS A 129 0.67 -4.99 -15.97
C HIS A 129 1.52 -6.00 -16.74
N VAL A 130 2.74 -6.25 -16.27
CA VAL A 130 3.66 -7.24 -16.88
C VAL A 130 3.03 -8.62 -16.87
N TRP A 131 2.48 -9.03 -15.73
CA TRP A 131 1.78 -10.32 -15.60
C TRP A 131 0.53 -10.38 -16.47
N SER A 132 -0.25 -9.31 -16.54
CA SER A 132 -1.44 -9.25 -17.42
C SER A 132 -1.06 -9.42 -18.89
N LEU A 133 0.03 -8.79 -19.34
CA LEU A 133 0.54 -8.96 -20.70
C LEU A 133 1.00 -10.40 -20.94
N PHE A 134 1.72 -10.99 -19.98
CA PHE A 134 2.13 -12.39 -20.06
C PHE A 134 0.93 -13.33 -20.15
N THR A 135 -0.09 -13.15 -19.31
CA THR A 135 -1.34 -13.91 -19.37
C THR A 135 -2.04 -13.74 -20.70
N MET A 136 -2.13 -12.52 -21.23
CA MET A 136 -2.70 -12.27 -22.56
C MET A 136 -1.93 -12.98 -23.68
N CYS A 137 -0.60 -12.98 -23.61
CA CYS A 137 0.24 -13.72 -24.55
C CYS A 137 -0.01 -15.24 -24.43
N CYS A 138 -0.06 -15.78 -23.21
CA CYS A 138 -0.36 -17.19 -22.95
C CYS A 138 -1.75 -17.59 -23.47
N LEU A 139 -2.76 -16.74 -23.25
CA LEU A 139 -4.10 -16.94 -23.77
C LEU A 139 -4.13 -16.91 -25.30
N ALA A 140 -3.31 -16.05 -25.92
CA ALA A 140 -3.20 -15.96 -27.37
C ALA A 140 -2.48 -17.16 -28.03
N LEU A 141 -1.68 -17.95 -27.28
CA LEU A 141 -0.87 -19.04 -27.87
C LEU A 141 -1.69 -20.10 -28.62
N PRO A 142 -2.76 -20.71 -28.07
CA PRO A 142 -3.55 -21.70 -28.81
C PRO A 142 -4.41 -21.10 -29.93
N LEU A 143 -4.61 -19.78 -29.89
CA LEU A 143 -5.49 -19.03 -30.79
C LEU A 143 -4.72 -18.48 -32.01
N CYS A 144 -3.39 -18.46 -31.90
CA CYS A 144 -2.49 -17.99 -32.94
C CYS A 144 -2.24 -19.02 -34.04
N ASP A 145 -2.80 -20.24 -34.02
CA ASP A 145 -2.64 -21.07 -35.22
C ASP A 145 -3.71 -22.16 -35.37
N ALA A 146 -4.36 -22.16 -36.54
CA ALA A 146 -5.12 -23.33 -36.98
C ALA A 146 -4.20 -24.56 -37.06
N SER A 147 -2.89 -24.36 -37.27
CA SER A 147 -1.88 -25.40 -37.21
C SER A 147 -1.72 -26.03 -35.82
N ILE A 148 -1.94 -25.33 -34.71
CA ILE A 148 -1.81 -25.92 -33.36
C ILE A 148 -2.96 -26.87 -33.09
N VAL A 149 -4.20 -26.46 -33.41
CA VAL A 149 -5.35 -27.38 -33.37
C VAL A 149 -5.08 -28.53 -34.32
N HIS A 150 -4.58 -28.26 -35.53
CA HIS A 150 -4.26 -29.30 -36.51
C HIS A 150 -3.11 -30.21 -36.05
N VAL A 151 -2.13 -29.74 -35.28
CA VAL A 151 -1.03 -30.53 -34.70
C VAL A 151 -1.56 -31.36 -33.53
N LEU A 152 -2.42 -30.79 -32.69
CA LEU A 152 -3.11 -31.49 -31.61
C LEU A 152 -4.07 -32.57 -32.16
N THR A 153 -4.72 -32.34 -33.31
CA THR A 153 -5.66 -33.29 -33.93
C THR A 153 -5.02 -34.23 -34.96
N SER A 154 -3.96 -33.82 -35.67
CA SER A 154 -3.24 -34.66 -36.65
C SER A 154 -2.17 -35.52 -36.01
N SER A 155 -1.79 -35.26 -34.76
CA SER A 155 -1.01 -36.20 -33.95
C SER A 155 -1.89 -37.39 -33.54
N ASN A 156 -2.33 -38.18 -34.52
CA ASN A 156 -2.99 -39.47 -34.34
C ASN A 156 -2.11 -40.47 -33.54
N HIS A 157 -0.82 -40.16 -33.33
CA HIS A 157 0.11 -41.03 -32.62
C HIS A 157 0.17 -40.83 -31.09
N SER A 158 -0.40 -39.75 -30.52
CA SER A 158 -0.47 -39.62 -29.05
C SER A 158 -1.53 -38.60 -28.60
N PRO A 159 -2.82 -39.00 -28.49
CA PRO A 159 -3.87 -38.14 -27.95
C PRO A 159 -3.55 -37.67 -26.53
N ILE A 160 -2.80 -38.47 -25.76
CA ILE A 160 -2.38 -38.17 -24.39
C ILE A 160 -1.57 -36.89 -24.33
N LEU A 161 -0.62 -36.70 -25.24
CA LEU A 161 0.23 -35.52 -25.25
C LEU A 161 -0.59 -34.25 -25.49
N ALA A 162 -1.58 -34.30 -26.39
CA ALA A 162 -2.47 -33.19 -26.65
C ALA A 162 -3.31 -32.81 -25.42
N SER A 163 -3.77 -33.80 -24.64
CA SER A 163 -4.53 -33.54 -23.41
C SER A 163 -3.69 -33.04 -22.26
N VAL A 164 -2.47 -33.57 -22.11
CA VAL A 164 -1.53 -33.02 -21.13
C VAL A 164 -1.18 -31.58 -21.49
N ALA A 165 -0.94 -31.27 -22.76
CA ALA A 165 -0.65 -29.90 -23.20
C ALA A 165 -1.83 -28.94 -22.94
N MET A 166 -3.07 -29.34 -23.27
CA MET A 166 -4.26 -28.53 -23.00
C MET A 166 -4.49 -28.35 -21.49
N LEU A 167 -4.32 -29.40 -20.69
CA LEU A 167 -4.43 -29.32 -19.24
C LEU A 167 -3.39 -28.37 -18.64
N LEU A 168 -2.12 -28.48 -19.07
CA LEU A 168 -1.05 -27.58 -18.63
C LEU A 168 -1.33 -26.13 -19.01
N TRP A 169 -1.86 -25.89 -20.21
CA TRP A 169 -2.24 -24.56 -20.67
C TRP A 169 -3.37 -23.96 -19.83
N GLU A 170 -4.44 -24.73 -19.59
CA GLU A 170 -5.57 -24.29 -18.74
C GLU A 170 -5.14 -23.98 -17.31
N VAL A 171 -4.31 -24.86 -16.73
CA VAL A 171 -3.74 -24.67 -15.39
C VAL A 171 -2.89 -23.40 -15.36
N LEU A 172 -2.03 -23.20 -16.35
CA LEU A 172 -1.18 -22.01 -16.42
C LEU A 172 -2.02 -20.73 -16.47
N CYS A 173 -3.05 -20.68 -17.32
CA CYS A 173 -3.89 -19.50 -17.45
C CYS A 173 -4.66 -19.20 -16.15
N ASN A 174 -5.23 -20.23 -15.51
CA ASN A 174 -5.90 -20.08 -14.22
C ASN A 174 -4.96 -19.65 -13.10
N VAL A 175 -3.76 -20.23 -13.00
CA VAL A 175 -2.75 -19.85 -12.00
C VAL A 175 -2.32 -18.39 -12.19
N LEU A 176 -2.13 -17.96 -13.44
CA LEU A 176 -1.79 -16.57 -13.73
C LEU A 176 -2.91 -15.60 -13.32
N GLN A 177 -4.17 -15.92 -13.57
CA GLN A 177 -5.31 -15.10 -13.12
C GLN A 177 -5.42 -15.03 -11.59
N VAL A 178 -5.25 -16.17 -10.92
CA VAL A 178 -5.19 -16.24 -9.45
C VAL A 178 -4.06 -15.36 -8.93
N TYR A 179 -2.88 -15.44 -9.54
CA TYR A 179 -1.72 -14.65 -9.15
C TYR A 179 -1.94 -13.14 -9.36
N MET A 180 -2.53 -12.73 -10.48
CA MET A 180 -2.93 -11.35 -10.72
C MET A 180 -3.90 -10.85 -9.65
N THR A 181 -4.86 -11.69 -9.26
CA THR A 181 -5.81 -11.36 -8.18
C THR A 181 -5.10 -11.24 -6.84
N ILE A 182 -4.10 -12.08 -6.54
CA ILE A 182 -3.24 -11.96 -5.35
C ILE A 182 -2.50 -10.62 -5.34
N LEU A 183 -1.90 -10.21 -6.47
CA LEU A 183 -1.22 -8.92 -6.57
C LEU A 183 -2.20 -7.76 -6.32
N LYS A 184 -3.43 -7.87 -6.84
CA LYS A 184 -4.48 -6.88 -6.60
C LYS A 184 -4.90 -6.81 -5.14
N LEU A 185 -5.04 -7.95 -4.46
CA LEU A 185 -5.32 -8.00 -3.03
C LEU A 185 -4.18 -7.38 -2.20
N ARG A 186 -2.92 -7.59 -2.58
CA ARG A 186 -1.78 -6.91 -1.91
C ARG A 186 -1.85 -5.40 -2.10
N ALA A 187 -2.16 -4.93 -3.30
CA ALA A 187 -2.32 -3.50 -3.58
C ALA A 187 -3.46 -2.85 -2.78
N LEU A 188 -4.50 -3.63 -2.43
CA LEU A 188 -5.59 -3.21 -1.56
C LEU A 188 -5.23 -3.24 -0.06
N GLY A 189 -4.01 -3.64 0.32
CA GLY A 189 -3.59 -3.79 1.73
C GLY A 189 -3.97 -5.12 2.38
N TRP A 190 -4.53 -6.09 1.62
CA TRP A 190 -4.98 -7.38 2.15
C TRP A 190 -3.85 -8.42 2.21
N HIS A 191 -2.72 -8.06 2.81
CA HIS A 191 -1.49 -8.85 2.78
C HIS A 191 -1.67 -10.27 3.34
N ARG A 192 -2.40 -10.44 4.46
CA ARG A 192 -2.66 -11.76 5.06
C ARG A 192 -3.47 -12.67 4.15
N THR A 193 -4.55 -12.14 3.57
CA THR A 193 -5.41 -12.88 2.64
C THR A 193 -4.65 -13.24 1.36
N ALA A 194 -3.87 -12.31 0.82
CA ALA A 194 -3.03 -12.55 -0.35
C ALA A 194 -1.95 -13.61 -0.08
N TRP A 195 -1.34 -13.62 1.11
CA TRP A 195 -0.38 -14.64 1.52
C TRP A 195 -1.04 -16.02 1.66
N CYS A 196 -2.22 -16.10 2.31
CA CYS A 196 -3.01 -17.33 2.41
C CYS A 196 -3.36 -17.89 1.02
N CYS A 197 -3.84 -17.04 0.10
CA CYS A 197 -4.13 -17.45 -1.29
C CYS A 197 -2.88 -17.97 -2.01
N SER A 198 -1.73 -17.31 -1.81
CA SER A 198 -0.46 -17.74 -2.40
C SER A 198 -0.03 -19.11 -1.90
N LEU A 199 -0.15 -19.37 -0.59
CA LEU A 199 0.20 -20.65 0.02
C LEU A 199 -0.73 -21.77 -0.49
N LEU A 200 -2.04 -21.55 -0.49
CA LEU A 200 -3.02 -22.51 -1.00
C LEU A 200 -2.83 -22.81 -2.49
N THR A 201 -2.47 -21.79 -3.29
CA THR A 201 -2.17 -21.98 -4.71
C THR A 201 -0.93 -22.85 -4.90
N ALA A 202 0.15 -22.60 -4.14
CA ALA A 202 1.35 -23.42 -4.19
C ALA A 202 1.07 -24.88 -3.81
N ILE A 203 0.27 -25.11 -2.75
CA ILE A 203 -0.17 -26.44 -2.34
C ILE A 203 -0.98 -27.11 -3.47
N GLY A 204 -1.94 -26.40 -4.07
CA GLY A 204 -2.74 -26.91 -5.18
C GLY A 204 -1.90 -27.31 -6.39
N VAL A 205 -0.94 -26.48 -6.80
CA VAL A 205 0.01 -26.78 -7.89
C VAL A 205 0.88 -27.99 -7.55
N SER A 206 1.30 -28.12 -6.29
CA SER A 206 2.12 -29.26 -5.85
C SER A 206 1.33 -30.57 -5.96
N TRP A 207 0.06 -30.58 -5.54
CA TRP A 207 -0.83 -31.74 -5.73
C TRP A 207 -1.04 -32.09 -7.21
N LEU A 208 -1.16 -31.08 -8.07
CA LEU A 208 -1.28 -31.30 -9.51
C LEU A 208 0.00 -31.93 -10.10
N VAL A 209 1.18 -31.46 -9.71
CA VAL A 209 2.45 -32.04 -10.16
C VAL A 209 2.57 -33.50 -9.73
N VAL A 210 2.18 -33.82 -8.49
CA VAL A 210 2.14 -35.21 -8.01
C VAL A 210 1.16 -36.06 -8.84
N PHE A 211 -0.03 -35.54 -9.13
CA PHE A 211 -1.01 -36.21 -9.97
C PHE A 211 -0.48 -36.47 -11.39
N LEU A 212 0.11 -35.47 -12.04
CA LEU A 212 0.69 -35.61 -13.38
C LEU A 212 1.89 -36.57 -13.40
N GLY A 213 2.74 -36.50 -12.38
CA GLY A 213 3.87 -37.41 -12.21
C GLY A 213 3.43 -38.86 -12.05
N SER A 214 2.41 -39.12 -11.22
CA SER A 214 1.79 -40.44 -11.06
C SER A 214 1.23 -40.95 -12.39
N MET A 215 0.44 -40.12 -13.06
CA MET A 215 -0.19 -40.48 -14.33
C MET A 215 0.86 -40.85 -15.39
N CYS A 216 1.96 -40.09 -15.47
CA CYS A 216 3.08 -40.39 -16.35
C CYS A 216 3.80 -41.69 -15.96
N ALA A 217 4.09 -41.91 -14.68
CA ALA A 217 4.80 -43.09 -14.21
C ALA A 217 3.99 -44.39 -14.37
N SER A 218 2.68 -44.32 -14.13
CA SER A 218 1.72 -45.42 -14.38
C SER A 218 1.73 -45.82 -15.86
N ARG A 219 1.74 -44.83 -16.77
CA ARG A 219 1.80 -45.07 -18.22
C ARG A 219 3.13 -45.63 -18.70
N LEU A 220 4.23 -45.29 -18.04
CA LEU A 220 5.56 -45.83 -18.34
C LEU A 220 5.80 -47.23 -17.73
N GLY A 221 4.87 -47.75 -16.93
CA GLY A 221 5.02 -49.06 -16.25
C GLY A 221 6.08 -49.07 -15.15
N ILE A 222 6.54 -47.90 -14.70
CA ILE A 222 7.64 -47.76 -13.73
C ILE A 222 7.17 -48.02 -12.30
N LEU A 223 5.88 -47.81 -12.00
CA LEU A 223 5.31 -47.97 -10.66
C LEU A 223 4.12 -48.94 -10.67
N LEU A 224 4.38 -50.21 -10.36
CA LEU A 224 3.37 -51.27 -10.26
C LEU A 224 2.43 -51.14 -9.05
N ALA A 225 2.67 -50.18 -8.13
CA ALA A 225 1.98 -50.11 -6.84
C ALA A 225 1.47 -48.70 -6.47
N TRP A 226 1.32 -47.78 -7.43
CA TRP A 226 0.59 -46.53 -7.14
C TRP A 226 -0.91 -46.80 -7.08
N SER A 227 -1.48 -46.62 -5.89
CA SER A 227 -2.90 -46.87 -5.64
C SER A 227 -3.75 -45.78 -6.30
N GLU A 228 -4.82 -46.18 -6.99
CA GLU A 228 -5.91 -45.32 -7.49
C GLU A 228 -6.41 -44.33 -6.41
N LYS A 229 -6.30 -44.71 -5.13
CA LYS A 229 -6.63 -43.85 -3.99
C LYS A 229 -5.75 -42.60 -3.91
N MET A 230 -4.45 -42.69 -4.22
CA MET A 230 -3.53 -41.55 -4.18
C MET A 230 -3.77 -40.58 -5.34
N GLU A 231 -4.13 -41.08 -6.51
CA GLU A 231 -4.49 -40.25 -7.67
C GLU A 231 -5.77 -39.46 -7.37
N ASN A 232 -6.79 -40.14 -6.85
CA ASN A 232 -8.03 -39.50 -6.43
C ASN A 232 -7.81 -38.49 -5.29
N ALA A 233 -7.01 -38.83 -4.28
CA ALA A 233 -6.67 -37.93 -3.20
C ALA A 233 -5.94 -36.66 -3.69
N SER A 234 -4.99 -36.82 -4.61
CA SER A 234 -4.24 -35.70 -5.19
C SER A 234 -5.14 -34.77 -6.00
N LEU A 235 -6.05 -35.35 -6.79
CA LEU A 235 -7.02 -34.59 -7.57
C LEU A 235 -8.03 -33.85 -6.67
N ILE A 236 -8.53 -34.50 -5.61
CA ILE A 236 -9.41 -33.88 -4.61
C ILE A 236 -8.67 -32.74 -3.91
N GLY A 237 -7.44 -32.96 -3.46
CA GLY A 237 -6.60 -31.95 -2.80
C GLY A 237 -6.39 -30.72 -3.69
N CYS A 238 -6.04 -30.92 -4.95
CA CYS A 238 -5.89 -29.86 -5.95
C CYS A 238 -7.19 -29.06 -6.14
N ARG A 239 -8.33 -29.74 -6.29
CA ARG A 239 -9.66 -29.10 -6.45
C ARG A 239 -10.03 -28.29 -5.21
N CYS A 240 -9.93 -28.88 -4.02
CA CYS A 240 -10.24 -28.23 -2.76
C CYS A 240 -9.41 -26.95 -2.57
N CYS A 241 -8.10 -27.02 -2.83
CA CYS A 241 -7.22 -25.83 -2.75
C CYS A 241 -7.66 -24.74 -3.74
N SER A 242 -7.92 -25.12 -5.00
CA SER A 242 -8.31 -24.18 -6.05
C SER A 242 -9.64 -23.47 -5.75
N PHE A 243 -10.68 -24.22 -5.35
CA PHE A 243 -11.97 -23.64 -4.98
C PHE A 243 -11.85 -22.76 -3.73
N THR A 244 -11.05 -23.18 -2.74
CA THR A 244 -10.83 -22.38 -1.53
C THR A 244 -10.17 -21.04 -1.88
N VAL A 245 -9.15 -21.03 -2.75
CA VAL A 245 -8.51 -19.78 -3.20
C VAL A 245 -9.51 -18.88 -3.91
N VAL A 246 -10.28 -19.41 -4.86
CA VAL A 246 -11.30 -18.66 -5.61
C VAL A 246 -12.36 -18.06 -4.68
N LEU A 247 -12.84 -18.81 -3.69
CA LEU A 247 -13.80 -18.33 -2.69
C LEU A 247 -13.22 -17.23 -1.80
N ILE A 248 -12.00 -17.40 -1.30
CA ILE A 248 -11.32 -16.38 -0.49
C ILE A 248 -11.11 -15.10 -1.29
N GLN A 249 -10.67 -15.22 -2.55
CA GLN A 249 -10.47 -14.07 -3.44
C GLN A 249 -11.78 -13.34 -3.74
N CYS A 250 -12.84 -14.07 -4.09
CA CYS A 250 -14.16 -13.51 -4.34
C CYS A 250 -14.70 -12.79 -3.10
N TRP A 251 -14.62 -13.43 -1.93
CA TRP A 251 -15.04 -12.83 -0.66
C TRP A 251 -14.27 -11.55 -0.33
N ALA A 252 -12.95 -11.57 -0.47
CA ALA A 252 -12.09 -10.43 -0.20
C ALA A 252 -12.39 -9.25 -1.14
N LEU A 253 -12.52 -9.52 -2.44
CA LEU A 253 -12.89 -8.50 -3.44
C LEU A 253 -14.29 -7.93 -3.19
N CYS A 254 -15.28 -8.78 -2.88
CA CYS A 254 -16.63 -8.33 -2.52
C CYS A 254 -16.62 -7.43 -1.27
N ARG A 255 -15.82 -7.79 -0.27
CA ARG A 255 -15.71 -7.01 0.96
C ARG A 255 -15.03 -5.66 0.73
N ALA A 256 -13.95 -5.64 -0.05
CA ALA A 256 -13.29 -4.39 -0.46
C ALA A 256 -14.25 -3.50 -1.27
N ALA A 257 -14.97 -4.08 -2.24
CA ALA A 257 -15.95 -3.36 -3.05
C ALA A 257 -17.13 -2.82 -2.22
N ARG A 258 -17.61 -3.58 -1.23
CA ARG A 258 -18.67 -3.10 -0.32
C ARG A 258 -18.21 -1.89 0.51
N GLY A 259 -17.00 -1.95 1.08
CA GLY A 259 -16.42 -0.82 1.82
C GLY A 259 -16.30 0.43 0.94
N ALA A 260 -15.75 0.24 -0.25
CA ALA A 260 -15.63 1.25 -1.30
C ALA A 260 -16.97 1.95 -1.61
N MET A 261 -18.03 1.16 -1.87
CA MET A 261 -19.35 1.71 -2.22
C MET A 261 -19.97 2.52 -1.08
N LEU A 262 -19.83 2.07 0.17
CA LEU A 262 -20.38 2.78 1.33
C LEU A 262 -19.74 4.16 1.51
N GLN A 263 -18.46 4.29 1.14
CA GLN A 263 -17.67 5.51 1.29
C GLN A 263 -17.73 6.42 0.08
N ALA A 264 -18.16 5.92 -1.09
CA ALA A 264 -18.22 6.67 -2.35
C ALA A 264 -19.33 7.75 -2.42
N ARG A 265 -19.97 8.14 -1.31
CA ARG A 265 -21.03 9.16 -1.33
C ARG A 265 -20.49 10.49 -1.87
N GLY A 266 -20.84 10.80 -3.13
CA GLY A 266 -20.44 12.02 -3.84
C GLY A 266 -19.18 11.89 -4.72
N ASN A 267 -18.54 10.72 -4.81
CA ASN A 267 -17.38 10.52 -5.69
C ASN A 267 -17.61 9.39 -6.70
N GLU A 268 -18.00 9.78 -7.92
CA GLU A 268 -18.28 8.85 -9.03
C GLU A 268 -17.11 7.94 -9.37
N THR A 269 -15.87 8.41 -9.23
CA THR A 269 -14.67 7.63 -9.58
C THR A 269 -14.45 6.44 -8.63
N VAL A 270 -14.68 6.66 -7.34
CA VAL A 270 -14.59 5.62 -6.31
C VAL A 270 -15.72 4.61 -6.49
N TRP A 271 -16.92 5.09 -6.83
CA TRP A 271 -18.07 4.23 -7.11
C TRP A 271 -17.82 3.30 -8.31
N TRP A 272 -17.34 3.83 -9.44
CA TRP A 272 -16.99 3.01 -10.60
C TRP A 272 -15.90 1.98 -10.30
N THR A 273 -14.90 2.37 -9.51
CA THR A 273 -13.84 1.44 -9.09
C THR A 273 -14.40 0.31 -8.23
N ALA A 274 -15.34 0.62 -7.34
CA ALA A 274 -16.05 -0.38 -6.55
C ALA A 274 -16.87 -1.34 -7.42
N CYS A 275 -17.58 -0.83 -8.43
CA CYS A 275 -18.30 -1.66 -9.41
C CYS A 275 -17.35 -2.60 -10.18
N ILE A 276 -16.17 -2.11 -10.57
CA ILE A 276 -15.14 -2.93 -11.23
C ILE A 276 -14.59 -3.99 -10.27
N LEU A 277 -14.44 -3.71 -8.98
CA LEU A 277 -14.04 -4.71 -7.98
C LEU A 277 -15.12 -5.79 -7.81
N TYR A 278 -16.40 -5.42 -7.81
CA TYR A 278 -17.51 -6.39 -7.82
C TYR A 278 -17.52 -7.24 -9.09
N ALA A 279 -17.35 -6.61 -10.25
CA ALA A 279 -17.23 -7.35 -11.51
C ALA A 279 -16.08 -8.36 -11.42
N ASN A 280 -14.88 -7.95 -10.97
CA ASN A 280 -13.76 -8.87 -10.75
C ASN A 280 -14.13 -10.01 -9.77
N ALA A 281 -14.81 -9.70 -8.67
CA ALA A 281 -15.23 -10.71 -7.70
C ALA A 281 -16.15 -11.77 -8.32
N CYS A 282 -17.03 -11.39 -9.25
CA CYS A 282 -17.88 -12.31 -10.00
C CYS A 282 -17.12 -13.07 -11.10
N MET A 283 -16.17 -12.39 -11.76
CA MET A 283 -15.39 -12.94 -12.88
C MET A 283 -14.41 -14.02 -12.42
N VAL A 284 -13.80 -13.89 -11.24
CA VAL A 284 -12.86 -14.89 -10.69
C VAL A 284 -13.49 -16.30 -10.60
N PRO A 285 -14.64 -16.51 -9.93
CA PRO A 285 -15.27 -17.83 -9.88
C PRO A 285 -15.88 -18.26 -11.21
N LEU A 286 -16.45 -17.35 -11.99
CA LEU A 286 -17.07 -17.68 -13.26
C LEU A 286 -16.03 -18.14 -14.29
N GLY A 287 -14.85 -17.51 -14.31
CA GLY A 287 -13.74 -17.87 -15.19
C GLY A 287 -13.26 -19.28 -14.89
N SER A 288 -12.92 -19.57 -13.63
CA SER A 288 -12.50 -20.91 -13.23
C SER A 288 -13.58 -21.96 -13.51
N ALA A 289 -14.87 -21.65 -13.27
CA ALA A 289 -15.96 -22.57 -13.57
C ALA A 289 -16.06 -22.89 -15.08
N LEU A 290 -15.93 -21.88 -15.95
CA LEU A 290 -15.93 -22.07 -17.40
C LEU A 290 -14.71 -22.89 -17.85
N SER A 291 -13.53 -22.65 -17.30
CA SER A 291 -12.33 -23.43 -17.63
C SER A 291 -12.48 -24.89 -17.21
N PHE A 292 -13.11 -25.16 -16.06
CA PHE A 292 -13.43 -26.53 -15.66
C PHE A 292 -14.43 -27.21 -16.60
N VAL A 293 -15.47 -26.49 -17.05
CA VAL A 293 -16.43 -27.01 -18.02
C VAL A 293 -15.76 -27.28 -19.37
N ALA A 294 -14.92 -26.36 -19.85
CA ALA A 294 -14.18 -26.50 -21.10
C ALA A 294 -13.21 -27.69 -21.05
N LEU A 295 -12.44 -27.81 -19.97
CA LEU A 295 -11.53 -28.92 -19.73
C LEU A 295 -12.28 -30.26 -19.65
N PHE A 296 -13.39 -30.32 -18.91
CA PHE A 296 -14.18 -31.54 -18.78
C PHE A 296 -14.82 -31.95 -20.10
N ALA A 297 -15.37 -30.99 -20.85
CA ALA A 297 -15.91 -31.24 -22.17
C ALA A 297 -14.82 -31.77 -23.11
N PHE A 298 -13.62 -31.17 -23.09
CA PHE A 298 -12.46 -31.62 -23.87
C PHE A 298 -12.01 -33.04 -23.51
N LEU A 299 -11.96 -33.37 -22.21
CA LEU A 299 -11.68 -34.73 -21.74
C LEU A 299 -12.78 -35.73 -22.14
N GLN A 300 -14.05 -35.31 -22.17
CA GLN A 300 -15.16 -36.16 -22.60
C GLN A 300 -15.16 -36.44 -24.11
N THR A 301 -14.59 -35.57 -24.94
CA THR A 301 -14.48 -35.80 -26.40
C THR A 301 -13.50 -36.87 -26.83
N TRP A 302 -12.85 -37.49 -25.86
CA TRP A 302 -12.14 -38.74 -26.06
C TRP A 302 -13.08 -39.94 -26.28
N ASN A 303 -14.39 -39.76 -26.03
CA ASN A 303 -15.38 -40.70 -26.51
C ASN A 303 -15.58 -40.44 -28.02
N PRO A 304 -15.22 -41.38 -28.92
CA PRO A 304 -15.22 -41.17 -30.37
C PRO A 304 -16.60 -40.77 -30.96
N PHE A 305 -17.67 -40.85 -30.17
CA PHE A 305 -19.03 -40.49 -30.56
C PHE A 305 -19.50 -39.09 -30.14
N ARG A 306 -18.67 -38.28 -29.45
CA ARG A 306 -19.07 -36.92 -29.03
C ARG A 306 -18.22 -35.86 -29.72
N HIS A 307 -18.84 -35.08 -30.60
CA HIS A 307 -18.24 -33.87 -31.15
C HIS A 307 -18.24 -32.76 -30.10
N LEU A 308 -17.07 -32.22 -29.77
CA LEU A 308 -16.94 -31.06 -28.90
C LEU A 308 -17.46 -29.87 -29.68
N SER A 309 -18.31 -29.04 -29.07
CA SER A 309 -18.57 -27.71 -29.61
C SER A 309 -17.34 -26.84 -29.31
N PRO A 310 -16.57 -26.40 -30.33
CA PRO A 310 -15.42 -25.50 -30.14
C PRO A 310 -15.82 -24.18 -29.46
N THR A 311 -17.13 -23.86 -29.51
CA THR A 311 -17.75 -22.71 -28.86
C THR A 311 -17.48 -22.65 -27.36
N LEU A 312 -17.40 -23.77 -26.62
CA LEU A 312 -17.14 -23.74 -25.17
C LEU A 312 -15.72 -23.27 -24.83
N ILE A 313 -14.72 -23.75 -25.57
CA ILE A 313 -13.32 -23.31 -25.42
C ILE A 313 -13.20 -21.83 -25.77
N THR A 314 -13.94 -21.38 -26.78
CA THR A 314 -13.95 -19.98 -27.23
C THR A 314 -14.58 -19.05 -26.21
N LEU A 315 -15.68 -19.48 -25.60
CA LEU A 315 -16.34 -18.74 -24.54
C LEU A 315 -15.42 -18.63 -23.32
N ASP A 316 -14.79 -19.73 -22.92
CA ASP A 316 -13.82 -19.74 -21.83
C ASP A 316 -12.66 -18.77 -22.10
N VAL A 317 -11.94 -18.94 -23.20
CA VAL A 317 -10.86 -18.02 -23.62
C VAL A 317 -11.32 -16.57 -23.63
N SER A 318 -12.51 -16.29 -24.17
CA SER A 318 -13.01 -14.91 -24.28
C SER A 318 -13.26 -14.31 -22.92
N PHE A 319 -13.80 -15.12 -22.01
CA PHE A 319 -14.05 -14.75 -20.63
C PHE A 319 -12.73 -14.55 -19.85
N GLN A 320 -11.74 -15.42 -20.06
CA GLN A 320 -10.40 -15.30 -19.49
C GLN A 320 -9.70 -14.01 -19.95
N VAL A 321 -9.77 -13.68 -21.24
CA VAL A 321 -9.24 -12.41 -21.79
C VAL A 321 -9.95 -11.22 -21.16
N PHE A 322 -11.28 -11.25 -21.07
CA PHE A 322 -12.03 -10.17 -20.43
C PHE A 322 -11.66 -10.03 -18.95
N ASN A 323 -11.53 -11.14 -18.22
CA ASN A 323 -11.12 -11.15 -16.81
C ASN A 323 -9.74 -10.51 -16.63
N VAL A 324 -8.74 -10.88 -17.44
CA VAL A 324 -7.39 -10.29 -17.41
C VAL A 324 -7.43 -8.78 -17.67
N LEU A 325 -8.24 -8.34 -18.65
CA LEU A 325 -8.40 -6.93 -18.95
C LEU A 325 -9.04 -6.15 -17.77
N VAL A 326 -10.05 -6.70 -17.12
CA VAL A 326 -10.71 -6.07 -15.96
C VAL A 326 -9.79 -6.11 -14.71
N LEU A 327 -9.06 -7.21 -14.50
CA LEU A 327 -8.12 -7.35 -13.39
C LEU A 327 -6.94 -6.39 -13.52
N SER A 328 -6.39 -6.24 -14.72
CA SER A 328 -5.25 -5.36 -15.04
C SER A 328 -5.53 -3.87 -14.85
N GLY A 329 -6.80 -3.47 -14.76
CA GLY A 329 -7.21 -2.07 -14.72
C GLY A 329 -7.04 -1.28 -16.00
N MET A 330 -6.84 -2.00 -17.11
CA MET A 330 -6.75 -1.40 -18.43
C MET A 330 -8.11 -1.06 -19.05
N VAL A 331 -9.21 -1.60 -18.50
CA VAL A 331 -10.59 -1.32 -18.92
C VAL A 331 -11.16 -0.11 -18.16
N GLY A 332 -11.75 0.85 -18.88
CA GLY A 332 -12.37 2.06 -18.32
C GLY A 332 -11.85 3.36 -18.96
N SER A 333 -12.68 4.42 -19.00
CA SER A 333 -12.26 5.74 -19.52
C SER A 333 -11.19 6.39 -18.63
N ILE A 334 -11.24 6.15 -17.33
CA ILE A 334 -10.30 6.66 -16.33
C ILE A 334 -9.24 5.57 -16.08
N PRO A 335 -7.93 5.86 -16.11
CA PRO A 335 -6.93 4.91 -15.63
C PRO A 335 -7.30 4.54 -14.19
N MET A 336 -7.38 3.25 -13.84
CA MET A 336 -7.43 2.86 -12.43
C MET A 336 -6.13 3.33 -11.81
N ASN A 337 -6.15 4.53 -11.26
CA ASN A 337 -5.02 5.13 -10.61
C ASN A 337 -4.74 4.25 -9.37
N LEU A 338 -3.50 3.82 -9.20
CA LEU A 338 -3.08 3.09 -8.01
C LEU A 338 -3.47 3.88 -6.75
N GLU A 339 -3.49 5.21 -6.84
CA GLU A 339 -4.00 6.12 -5.82
C GLU A 339 -5.49 5.92 -5.50
N THR A 340 -6.36 5.64 -6.47
CA THR A 340 -7.78 5.37 -6.17
C THR A 340 -7.93 4.03 -5.45
N LEU A 341 -7.11 3.04 -5.83
CA LEU A 341 -7.03 1.74 -5.12
C LEU A 341 -6.41 1.88 -3.73
N GLN A 342 -5.44 2.78 -3.56
CA GLN A 342 -4.77 3.05 -2.28
C GLN A 342 -5.65 3.90 -1.37
N ARG A 343 -6.32 4.95 -1.89
CA ARG A 343 -7.41 5.64 -1.17
C ARG A 343 -8.51 4.69 -0.79
N LEU A 344 -8.83 3.70 -1.63
CA LEU A 344 -9.77 2.64 -1.27
C LEU A 344 -9.24 1.73 -0.16
N ALA A 345 -7.94 1.42 -0.15
CA ALA A 345 -7.29 0.68 0.92
C ALA A 345 -7.27 1.49 2.24
N GLU A 346 -6.96 2.79 2.16
CA GLU A 346 -6.94 3.73 3.27
C GLU A 346 -8.35 3.92 3.84
N LEU A 347 -9.33 4.17 2.98
CA LEU A 347 -10.73 4.27 3.37
C LEU A 347 -11.25 2.92 3.92
N SER A 348 -10.74 1.77 3.47
CA SER A 348 -11.12 0.46 4.02
C SER A 348 -10.60 0.15 5.44
N GLY A 349 -9.94 1.11 6.10
CA GLY A 349 -9.60 1.05 7.53
C GLY A 349 -8.13 1.32 7.86
N PHE A 350 -7.44 2.11 7.05
CA PHE A 350 -6.07 2.55 7.29
C PHE A 350 -5.91 4.04 6.99
N GLY A 351 -6.20 4.88 7.98
CA GLY A 351 -5.55 6.18 8.10
C GLY A 351 -6.33 7.37 7.56
N LEU A 352 -7.36 7.79 8.31
CA LEU A 352 -7.89 9.16 8.25
C LEU A 352 -7.08 10.17 9.09
N ALA A 353 -5.79 9.91 9.34
CA ALA A 353 -4.83 10.93 9.76
C ALA A 353 -4.54 12.00 8.66
N SER A 354 -5.40 12.11 7.64
CA SER A 354 -5.25 12.98 6.47
C SER A 354 -5.75 14.41 6.70
N ALA A 355 -6.67 14.62 7.65
CA ALA A 355 -7.05 15.96 8.08
C ALA A 355 -6.24 16.32 9.33
N ARG A 356 -5.19 17.14 9.16
CA ARG A 356 -4.44 17.74 10.28
C ARG A 356 -5.34 18.68 11.07
N VAL A 357 -6.13 18.12 11.98
CA VAL A 357 -6.90 18.88 12.95
C VAL A 357 -6.18 18.74 14.28
N ALA A 358 -5.64 19.86 14.77
CA ALA A 358 -5.12 19.90 16.12
C ALA A 358 -6.24 19.60 17.12
N PHE A 359 -5.97 18.74 18.08
CA PHE A 359 -6.92 18.38 19.14
C PHE A 359 -6.27 18.67 20.50
N PRO A 360 -6.65 19.76 21.18
CA PRO A 360 -6.05 20.17 22.45
C PRO A 360 -6.54 19.36 23.66
N GLY A 361 -7.34 18.33 23.44
CA GLY A 361 -8.13 17.65 24.48
C GLY A 361 -9.51 18.27 24.66
N HIS A 362 -10.39 17.56 25.38
CA HIS A 362 -11.74 17.99 25.72
C HIS A 362 -12.15 17.44 27.08
N ILE A 363 -12.23 18.30 28.10
CA ILE A 363 -12.64 17.92 29.44
C ILE A 363 -14.03 18.48 29.73
N SER A 364 -15.04 17.61 29.78
CA SER A 364 -16.42 17.99 30.10
C SER A 364 -16.66 17.95 31.61
N ARG A 365 -17.43 18.89 32.15
CA ARG A 365 -17.81 18.89 33.58
C ARG A 365 -18.85 17.82 33.92
N SER A 366 -19.64 17.38 32.94
CA SER A 366 -20.70 16.39 33.13
C SER A 366 -20.23 14.95 32.92
N ALA A 367 -19.02 14.76 32.37
CA ALA A 367 -18.46 13.44 32.15
C ALA A 367 -18.01 12.82 33.48
N SER A 368 -18.30 11.54 33.67
CA SER A 368 -17.82 10.73 34.80
C SER A 368 -16.46 10.07 34.53
N ASP A 369 -15.98 10.13 33.28
CA ASP A 369 -14.86 9.33 32.81
C ASP A 369 -14.00 10.12 31.82
N CYS A 370 -12.70 9.87 31.84
CA CYS A 370 -11.72 10.54 31.01
C CYS A 370 -10.73 9.55 30.42
N VAL A 371 -10.61 9.51 29.08
CA VAL A 371 -9.51 8.77 28.44
C VAL A 371 -8.26 9.63 28.49
N VAL A 372 -7.29 9.19 29.29
CA VAL A 372 -6.05 9.93 29.54
C VAL A 372 -4.87 9.42 28.75
N SER A 373 -4.93 8.19 28.23
CA SER A 373 -3.92 7.68 27.31
C SER A 373 -4.54 6.76 26.27
N PHE A 374 -4.19 6.99 24.99
CA PHE A 374 -4.77 6.27 23.87
C PHE A 374 -3.69 5.90 22.82
N PRO A 375 -3.72 4.67 22.26
CA PRO A 375 -2.72 4.24 21.31
C PRO A 375 -2.94 4.87 19.93
N GLY A 376 -2.06 5.79 19.53
CA GLY A 376 -2.13 6.53 18.27
C GLY A 376 -2.14 5.66 17.00
N LYS A 377 -1.77 4.37 17.10
CA LYS A 377 -1.87 3.39 16.01
C LYS A 377 -3.32 3.15 15.53
N TYR A 378 -4.31 3.43 16.37
CA TYR A 378 -5.72 3.16 16.11
C TYR A 378 -6.48 4.44 15.73
N SER A 379 -6.05 5.11 14.66
CA SER A 379 -6.62 6.39 14.20
C SER A 379 -8.14 6.36 14.04
N ASP A 380 -8.68 5.28 13.48
CA ASP A 380 -10.12 5.18 13.20
C ASP A 380 -10.95 5.13 14.48
N LEU A 381 -10.41 4.50 15.54
CA LEU A 381 -11.05 4.49 16.85
C LEU A 381 -10.93 5.85 17.53
N TRP A 382 -9.77 6.49 17.39
CA TRP A 382 -9.54 7.85 17.88
C TRP A 382 -10.52 8.86 17.24
N ASP A 383 -10.69 8.82 15.92
CA ASP A 383 -11.61 9.72 15.20
C ASP A 383 -13.05 9.54 15.65
N LYS A 384 -13.47 8.28 15.90
CA LYS A 384 -14.79 7.98 16.50
C LYS A 384 -14.92 8.59 17.89
N ALA A 385 -13.85 8.54 18.71
CA ALA A 385 -13.84 9.10 20.05
C ALA A 385 -13.99 10.63 20.01
N VAL A 386 -13.13 11.31 19.24
CA VAL A 386 -13.16 12.77 19.06
C VAL A 386 -14.53 13.21 18.52
N SER A 387 -15.06 12.53 17.51
CA SER A 387 -16.37 12.85 16.91
C SER A 387 -17.52 12.71 17.90
N ARG A 388 -17.46 11.73 18.81
CA ARG A 388 -18.49 11.53 19.84
C ARG A 388 -18.42 12.59 20.92
N VAL A 389 -17.22 12.88 21.40
CA VAL A 389 -17.02 13.89 22.44
C VAL A 389 -17.44 15.27 21.96
N ALA A 390 -17.16 15.61 20.69
CA ALA A 390 -17.60 16.87 20.09
C ALA A 390 -19.13 17.02 19.96
N ARG A 391 -19.91 15.93 20.03
CA ARG A 391 -21.36 15.94 19.82
C ARG A 391 -22.18 15.72 21.08
N GLU A 392 -21.70 14.86 21.97
CA GLU A 392 -22.52 14.27 23.03
C GLU A 392 -22.00 14.56 24.44
N ASP A 393 -20.78 15.11 24.61
CA ASP A 393 -20.13 15.30 25.92
C ASP A 393 -20.16 14.04 26.82
N ALA A 394 -20.23 12.85 26.19
CA ALA A 394 -20.47 11.59 26.88
C ALA A 394 -19.32 11.14 27.79
N PHE A 395 -18.10 11.58 27.48
CA PHE A 395 -16.88 11.35 28.25
C PHE A 395 -15.84 12.43 27.91
N SER A 396 -14.80 12.55 28.73
CA SER A 396 -13.66 13.45 28.50
C SER A 396 -12.52 12.75 27.74
N LEU A 397 -11.74 13.52 26.99
CA LEU A 397 -10.51 13.10 26.32
C LEU A 397 -9.37 14.04 26.75
N ALA A 398 -8.46 13.58 27.60
CA ALA A 398 -7.29 14.40 27.96
C ALA A 398 -6.16 14.32 26.94
N CYS A 399 -6.14 13.27 26.10
CA CYS A 399 -5.16 13.06 25.04
C CYS A 399 -5.09 14.26 24.08
N VAL A 400 -3.86 14.66 23.70
CA VAL A 400 -3.58 15.84 22.89
C VAL A 400 -2.91 15.44 21.58
N PHE A 401 -3.26 16.13 20.49
CA PHE A 401 -2.62 15.97 19.19
C PHE A 401 -2.32 17.33 18.56
N LEU A 402 -1.05 17.75 18.60
CA LEU A 402 -0.60 19.03 18.05
C LEU A 402 -0.03 18.79 16.65
N THR A 403 -0.55 19.48 15.64
CA THR A 403 -0.26 19.19 14.23
C THR A 403 0.46 20.31 13.50
N ASP A 404 0.63 21.46 14.16
CA ASP A 404 1.24 22.65 13.60
C ASP A 404 1.84 23.56 14.70
N ARG A 405 2.61 24.57 14.28
CA ARG A 405 3.26 25.51 15.19
C ARG A 405 2.27 26.36 16.00
N ALA A 406 1.06 26.56 15.50
CA ALA A 406 0.03 27.37 16.17
C ALA A 406 -0.56 26.61 17.36
N SER A 407 -0.85 25.33 17.17
CA SER A 407 -1.29 24.39 18.20
C SER A 407 -0.19 24.03 19.21
N GLY A 408 1.09 24.19 18.84
CA GLY A 408 2.21 24.06 19.77
C GLY A 408 3.23 22.99 19.39
N LEU A 409 3.14 22.40 18.19
CA LEU A 409 4.19 21.54 17.66
C LEU A 409 5.52 22.29 17.62
N GLY A 410 6.58 21.65 18.14
CA GLY A 410 7.91 22.25 18.27
C GLY A 410 8.09 23.21 19.44
N ARG A 411 7.04 23.46 20.26
CA ARG A 411 7.15 24.32 21.44
C ARG A 411 7.56 23.55 22.69
N HIS A 412 8.32 24.21 23.54
CA HIS A 412 8.80 23.67 24.80
C HIS A 412 8.09 24.35 25.97
N ALA A 413 7.55 23.54 26.89
CA ALA A 413 6.90 24.01 28.11
C ALA A 413 7.84 23.87 29.31
N ASN A 414 7.86 24.90 30.17
CA ASN A 414 8.68 24.93 31.38
C ASN A 414 8.29 23.78 32.32
N ASN A 415 9.28 23.08 32.85
CA ASN A 415 9.09 22.08 33.89
C ASN A 415 9.16 22.77 35.27
N PRO A 416 8.06 22.83 36.04
CA PRO A 416 8.09 23.42 37.38
C PRO A 416 8.98 22.65 38.37
N GLU A 417 9.25 21.37 38.11
CA GLU A 417 10.11 20.54 38.97
C GLU A 417 11.61 20.82 38.77
N THR A 418 11.98 21.32 37.59
CA THR A 418 13.35 21.67 37.24
C THR A 418 13.39 23.07 36.61
N PRO A 419 13.32 24.14 37.44
CA PRO A 419 13.25 25.52 36.96
C PRO A 419 14.35 25.86 35.96
N GLY A 420 13.97 26.49 34.85
CA GLY A 420 14.86 26.82 33.74
C GLY A 420 14.97 25.72 32.67
N MET A 421 14.49 24.50 32.95
CA MET A 421 14.44 23.40 31.98
C MET A 421 13.00 23.14 31.54
N CYS A 422 12.85 22.54 30.36
CA CYS A 422 11.55 22.09 29.86
C CYS A 422 11.35 20.59 30.12
N TRP A 423 10.12 20.10 29.95
CA TRP A 423 9.80 18.67 30.14
C TRP A 423 10.60 17.70 29.25
N CYS A 424 11.22 18.15 28.14
CA CYS A 424 11.99 17.26 27.26
C CYS A 424 13.11 16.54 28.00
N GLN A 425 13.80 17.20 28.91
CA GLN A 425 14.93 16.59 29.62
C GLN A 425 14.48 15.38 30.45
N GLN A 426 13.32 15.49 31.11
CA GLN A 426 12.76 14.41 31.92
C GLN A 426 12.19 13.28 31.06
N ILE A 427 11.43 13.62 30.01
CA ILE A 427 10.69 12.64 29.21
C ILE A 427 11.60 11.94 28.19
N TYR A 428 12.42 12.73 27.49
CA TYR A 428 13.22 12.26 26.36
C TYR A 428 14.69 12.07 26.69
N GLY A 429 15.22 12.79 27.70
CA GLY A 429 16.66 12.90 27.90
C GLY A 429 17.29 13.78 26.83
N ARG A 430 18.59 13.55 26.55
CA ARG A 430 19.29 14.18 25.41
C ARG A 430 19.03 13.38 24.14
N LEU A 431 18.69 14.06 23.07
CA LEU A 431 18.42 13.43 21.78
C LEU A 431 19.59 13.62 20.81
N PRO A 432 19.85 12.63 19.92
CA PRO A 432 20.93 12.74 18.95
C PRO A 432 20.54 13.67 17.79
N ALA A 433 21.55 14.24 17.13
CA ALA A 433 21.41 15.11 15.96
C ALA A 433 20.55 14.50 14.84
N SER A 434 20.57 13.18 14.66
CA SER A 434 19.74 12.49 13.67
C SER A 434 18.23 12.74 13.85
N THR A 435 17.77 13.09 15.05
CA THR A 435 16.35 13.46 15.29
C THR A 435 15.97 14.80 14.66
N TYR A 436 16.95 15.64 14.30
CA TYR A 436 16.74 16.92 13.63
C TYR A 436 16.76 16.81 12.10
N LEU A 437 16.96 15.60 11.56
CA LEU A 437 16.91 15.33 10.13
C LEU A 437 15.62 14.59 9.77
N SER A 438 14.82 15.18 8.89
CA SER A 438 13.63 14.56 8.31
C SER A 438 13.94 14.18 6.86
N VAL A 439 13.98 12.88 6.56
CA VAL A 439 14.25 12.37 5.21
C VAL A 439 12.95 11.88 4.57
N VAL A 440 12.66 12.32 3.35
CA VAL A 440 11.50 11.85 2.58
C VAL A 440 11.96 11.34 1.22
N GLU A 441 11.63 10.08 0.92
CA GLU A 441 11.91 9.49 -0.39
C GLU A 441 10.69 9.65 -1.32
N VAL A 442 10.92 10.29 -2.47
CA VAL A 442 9.96 10.45 -3.55
C VAL A 442 10.03 9.23 -4.45
N SER A 443 9.01 8.38 -4.41
CA SER A 443 8.86 7.36 -5.45
C SER A 443 8.43 8.04 -6.75
N THR A 444 9.00 7.63 -7.88
CA THR A 444 8.69 8.23 -9.20
C THR A 444 7.28 7.93 -9.70
N ASP A 445 6.53 7.09 -9.00
CA ASP A 445 5.34 6.43 -9.51
C ASP A 445 4.02 6.97 -8.88
N GLU A 446 4.08 7.95 -7.96
CA GLU A 446 2.92 8.47 -7.22
C GLU A 446 2.77 10.00 -7.37
N SER A 447 1.97 10.48 -8.33
CA SER A 447 2.03 11.89 -8.77
C SER A 447 1.02 12.87 -8.17
N ALA A 448 0.01 12.45 -7.41
CA ALA A 448 -1.08 13.36 -6.99
C ALA A 448 -1.26 13.53 -5.47
N ASN A 449 -0.99 12.53 -4.63
CA ASN A 449 -0.99 12.69 -3.16
C ASN A 449 0.38 13.11 -2.59
N HIS A 450 1.37 13.13 -3.47
CA HIS A 450 2.73 13.48 -3.16
C HIS A 450 2.82 14.94 -2.68
N ASP A 451 2.32 15.89 -3.47
CA ASP A 451 2.40 17.31 -3.12
C ASP A 451 1.80 17.63 -1.75
N GLN A 452 0.69 16.96 -1.39
CA GLN A 452 0.05 17.10 -0.09
C GLN A 452 0.91 16.49 1.04
N THR A 453 1.40 15.27 0.86
CA THR A 453 2.29 14.60 1.83
C THR A 453 3.59 15.40 2.03
N PHE A 454 4.13 15.97 0.96
CA PHE A 454 5.31 16.81 0.99
C PHE A 454 5.06 18.15 1.66
N ALA A 455 3.95 18.80 1.38
CA ALA A 455 3.54 20.01 2.07
C ALA A 455 3.42 19.74 3.59
N PHE A 456 2.87 18.59 3.97
CA PHE A 456 2.79 18.16 5.37
C PHE A 456 4.16 17.93 5.99
N LYS A 457 5.03 17.13 5.39
CA LYS A 457 6.39 16.88 5.92
C LYS A 457 7.23 18.15 6.00
N ARG A 458 7.05 19.08 5.05
CA ARG A 458 7.67 20.40 5.08
C ARG A 458 7.15 21.25 6.22
N ALA A 459 5.83 21.35 6.39
CA ALA A 459 5.23 22.10 7.49
C ALA A 459 5.62 21.54 8.87
N ASP A 460 5.74 20.21 8.99
CA ASP A 460 6.24 19.54 10.20
C ASP A 460 7.69 19.88 10.49
N ALA A 461 8.56 19.70 9.50
CA ALA A 461 9.98 20.01 9.66
C ALA A 461 10.18 21.49 10.01
N GLU A 462 9.42 22.39 9.39
CA GLU A 462 9.45 23.82 9.69
C GLU A 462 8.97 24.11 11.13
N ALA A 463 7.84 23.54 11.54
CA ALA A 463 7.31 23.71 12.89
C ALA A 463 8.27 23.19 13.97
N MET A 464 8.97 22.09 13.68
CA MET A 464 9.92 21.42 14.58
C MET A 464 11.36 21.92 14.46
N GLY A 465 11.63 22.88 13.57
CA GLY A 465 12.99 23.38 13.32
C GLY A 465 13.95 22.34 12.74
N GLN A 466 13.44 21.28 12.10
CA GLN A 466 14.23 20.19 11.51
C GLN A 466 14.74 20.53 10.11
N ARG A 467 15.84 19.89 9.71
CA ARG A 467 16.32 19.85 8.33
C ARG A 467 15.52 18.84 7.52
N LEU A 468 14.74 19.30 6.54
CA LEU A 468 14.08 18.41 5.58
C LEU A 468 15.01 18.11 4.40
N LEU A 469 15.24 16.83 4.13
CA LEU A 469 15.96 16.32 2.96
C LEU A 469 15.04 15.46 2.09
N ILE A 470 15.03 15.69 0.78
CA ILE A 470 14.12 15.02 -0.15
C ILE A 470 14.93 14.23 -1.18
N LYS A 471 14.78 12.91 -1.19
CA LYS A 471 15.39 12.03 -2.19
C LYS A 471 14.46 11.92 -3.40
N GLN A 472 14.89 12.40 -4.55
CA GLN A 472 14.13 12.37 -5.81
C GLN A 472 14.89 11.59 -6.90
N HIS A 473 15.79 12.26 -7.60
CA HIS A 473 16.48 11.77 -8.80
C HIS A 473 18.00 11.93 -8.68
N GLN A 474 18.50 12.20 -7.48
CA GLN A 474 19.93 12.26 -7.20
C GLN A 474 20.58 10.93 -7.54
N THR A 475 21.78 10.98 -8.09
CA THR A 475 22.70 9.84 -8.14
C THR A 475 23.08 9.40 -6.72
N GLU A 476 23.59 8.18 -6.55
CA GLU A 476 24.01 7.70 -5.22
C GLU A 476 25.05 8.63 -4.57
N ILE A 477 26.00 9.15 -5.35
CA ILE A 477 27.04 10.05 -4.88
C ILE A 477 26.46 11.41 -4.46
N GLU A 478 25.58 12.00 -5.27
CA GLU A 478 24.90 13.26 -4.93
C GLU A 478 24.05 13.09 -3.66
N TRP A 479 23.36 11.95 -3.53
CA TRP A 479 22.57 11.64 -2.34
C TRP A 479 23.43 11.54 -1.08
N GLU A 480 24.58 10.86 -1.14
CA GLU A 480 25.50 10.76 -0.02
C GLU A 480 26.05 12.14 0.40
N GLN A 481 26.37 12.99 -0.57
CA GLN A 481 26.84 14.36 -0.31
C GLN A 481 25.75 15.22 0.36
N GLU A 482 24.54 15.25 -0.22
CA GLU A 482 23.41 16.01 0.35
C GLU A 482 23.02 15.51 1.73
N LEU A 483 23.09 14.19 1.96
CA LEU A 483 22.83 13.59 3.26
C LEU A 483 23.88 13.99 4.29
N ALA A 484 25.17 13.99 3.92
CA ALA A 484 26.24 14.43 4.80
C ALA A 484 26.10 15.91 5.20
N GLU A 485 25.80 16.79 4.24
CA GLU A 485 25.53 18.21 4.52
C GLU A 485 24.30 18.39 5.42
N ALA A 486 23.23 17.64 5.16
CA ALA A 486 22.01 17.72 5.96
C ALA A 486 22.21 17.20 7.40
N LEU A 487 23.10 16.23 7.61
CA LEU A 487 23.49 15.75 8.93
C LEU A 487 24.28 16.81 9.72
N GLN A 488 25.16 17.55 9.06
CA GLN A 488 25.88 18.68 9.69
C GLN A 488 24.92 19.80 10.11
N ASP A 489 23.97 20.18 9.25
CA ASP A 489 22.93 21.16 9.60
C ASP A 489 22.05 20.65 10.76
N ALA A 490 21.71 19.37 10.77
CA ALA A 490 20.96 18.75 11.87
C ALA A 490 21.74 18.76 13.20
N GLU A 491 23.07 18.59 13.17
CA GLU A 491 23.93 18.69 14.35
C GLU A 491 23.97 20.11 14.92
N VAL A 492 24.12 21.13 14.06
CA VAL A 492 24.05 22.54 14.47
C VAL A 492 22.71 22.84 15.14
N ARG A 493 21.59 22.44 14.52
CA ARG A 493 20.24 22.63 15.08
C ARG A 493 20.04 21.90 16.41
N CYS A 494 20.63 20.72 16.57
CA CYS A 494 20.58 19.95 17.81
C CYS A 494 21.27 20.70 18.95
N ILE A 495 22.47 21.23 18.69
CA ILE A 495 23.24 22.01 19.66
C ILE A 495 22.51 23.31 20.02
N GLU A 496 22.01 24.04 19.02
CA GLU A 496 21.24 25.29 19.22
C GLU A 496 19.96 25.06 20.04
N ASN A 497 19.34 23.89 19.91
CA ASN A 497 18.16 23.52 20.69
C ASN A 497 18.50 22.73 21.97
N GLU A 498 19.77 22.73 22.40
CA GLU A 498 20.27 22.10 23.64
C GLU A 498 19.93 20.61 23.75
N ASP A 499 20.05 19.87 22.65
CA ASP A 499 19.74 18.43 22.56
C ASP A 499 18.30 18.06 22.94
N ARG A 500 17.37 19.04 22.92
CA ARG A 500 15.95 18.81 23.26
C ARG A 500 15.22 18.09 22.12
N ALA A 501 13.95 17.75 22.33
CA ALA A 501 13.14 17.15 21.27
C ALA A 501 12.68 18.20 20.25
N PRO A 502 12.95 18.02 18.94
CA PRO A 502 12.53 19.00 17.93
C PRO A 502 11.01 19.12 17.81
N TRP A 503 10.26 18.06 18.17
CA TRP A 503 8.79 18.11 18.24
C TRP A 503 8.25 18.84 19.47
N GLY A 504 9.11 19.22 20.42
CA GLY A 504 8.73 19.95 21.62
C GLY A 504 8.07 19.08 22.70
N CYS A 505 7.76 19.71 23.85
CA CYS A 505 7.06 19.07 24.98
C CYS A 505 5.79 19.81 25.40
N GLN A 506 5.34 20.80 24.63
CA GLN A 506 4.07 21.50 24.89
C GLN A 506 2.87 20.55 24.96
N TRP A 507 2.88 19.47 24.16
CA TRP A 507 1.83 18.45 24.20
C TRP A 507 1.66 17.84 25.60
N PHE A 508 2.77 17.65 26.34
CA PHE A 508 2.75 17.03 27.66
C PHE A 508 2.16 17.98 28.71
N GLU A 509 2.50 19.27 28.64
CA GLU A 509 1.94 20.27 29.55
C GLU A 509 0.42 20.43 29.35
N GLU A 510 -0.04 20.45 28.10
CA GLU A 510 -1.47 20.52 27.80
C GLU A 510 -2.21 19.26 28.23
N TRP A 511 -1.63 18.09 27.95
CA TRP A 511 -2.14 16.81 28.42
C TRP A 511 -2.23 16.76 29.94
N LYS A 512 -1.16 17.13 30.64
CA LYS A 512 -1.09 17.17 32.11
C LYS A 512 -2.18 18.07 32.68
N ARG A 513 -2.35 19.28 32.15
CA ARG A 513 -3.43 20.19 32.57
C ARG A 513 -4.81 19.57 32.38
N ASN A 514 -5.04 18.84 31.29
CA ASN A 514 -6.30 18.13 31.05
C ASN A 514 -6.52 16.98 32.05
N VAL A 515 -5.47 16.23 32.39
CA VAL A 515 -5.51 15.16 33.40
C VAL A 515 -5.79 15.74 34.78
N ASP A 516 -5.07 16.78 35.19
CA ASP A 516 -5.28 17.47 36.47
C ASP A 516 -6.73 17.93 36.59
N ARG A 517 -7.25 18.52 35.50
CA ARG A 517 -8.65 18.97 35.46
C ARG A 517 -9.65 17.82 35.55
N ALA A 518 -9.39 16.69 34.90
CA ALA A 518 -10.24 15.51 34.98
C ALA A 518 -10.22 14.91 36.42
N ALA A 519 -9.06 14.91 37.07
CA ALA A 519 -8.90 14.45 38.44
C ALA A 519 -9.60 15.38 39.45
N GLU A 520 -9.51 16.71 39.28
CA GLU A 520 -10.29 17.71 40.05
C GLU A 520 -11.80 17.49 39.94
N LEU A 521 -12.26 17.06 38.77
CA LEU A 521 -13.67 16.73 38.50
C LEU A 521 -14.04 15.30 38.95
N HIS A 522 -13.13 14.57 39.60
CA HIS A 522 -13.30 13.20 40.07
C HIS A 522 -13.72 12.22 38.96
N GLN A 523 -13.22 12.44 37.75
CA GLN A 523 -13.47 11.53 36.62
C GLN A 523 -12.63 10.26 36.77
N THR A 524 -13.20 9.12 36.40
CA THR A 524 -12.45 7.87 36.29
C THR A 524 -11.49 7.98 35.11
N LEU A 525 -10.19 7.85 35.36
CA LEU A 525 -9.17 7.93 34.33
C LEU A 525 -9.01 6.57 33.63
N HIS A 526 -8.89 6.56 32.31
CA HIS A 526 -8.77 5.35 31.50
C HIS A 526 -7.50 5.37 30.62
N VAL A 527 -6.76 4.26 30.64
CA VAL A 527 -5.55 4.04 29.83
C VAL A 527 -5.78 2.84 28.92
N PHE A 528 -5.66 3.05 27.61
CA PHE A 528 -5.76 2.00 26.60
C PHE A 528 -4.39 1.54 26.10
N TYR A 529 -4.17 0.23 26.11
CA TYR A 529 -2.95 -0.43 25.65
C TYR A 529 -3.16 -1.04 24.26
N PHE A 530 -2.07 -1.31 23.55
CA PHE A 530 -2.09 -2.12 22.33
C PHE A 530 -2.73 -3.50 22.57
N GLN A 531 -3.28 -4.05 21.48
CA GLN A 531 -3.97 -5.33 21.49
C GLN A 531 -3.10 -6.45 22.07
N GLY A 532 -3.62 -7.13 23.08
CA GLY A 532 -2.97 -8.24 23.79
C GLY A 532 -1.91 -7.83 24.81
N SER A 533 -1.73 -6.53 25.04
CA SER A 533 -0.60 -5.99 25.82
C SER A 533 -1.02 -5.09 26.98
N LYS A 534 -2.25 -5.28 27.50
CA LYS A 534 -2.75 -4.59 28.70
C LYS A 534 -1.75 -4.67 29.86
N GLY A 535 -1.43 -3.52 30.45
CA GLY A 535 -0.53 -3.38 31.59
C GLY A 535 0.97 -3.47 31.27
N LYS A 536 1.35 -3.78 30.02
CA LYS A 536 2.77 -3.91 29.63
C LYS A 536 3.39 -2.58 29.19
N GLY A 537 4.71 -2.45 29.38
CA GLY A 537 5.49 -1.30 28.90
C GLY A 537 5.48 -0.06 29.81
N LYS A 538 4.99 -0.20 31.05
CA LYS A 538 5.12 0.84 32.08
C LYS A 538 6.58 1.05 32.46
N MET A 539 6.89 2.26 32.87
CA MET A 539 8.24 2.62 33.32
C MET A 539 8.17 3.66 34.45
N PRO A 540 9.08 3.60 35.44
CA PRO A 540 9.18 4.67 36.43
C PRO A 540 9.50 6.01 35.80
N TRP A 541 8.89 7.09 36.30
CA TRP A 541 9.08 8.45 35.79
C TRP A 541 10.55 8.90 35.75
N ASP A 542 11.33 8.54 36.76
CA ASP A 542 12.73 8.93 36.89
C ASP A 542 13.66 8.21 35.90
N LEU A 543 13.18 7.10 35.32
CA LEU A 543 13.91 6.33 34.30
C LEU A 543 13.50 6.73 32.87
N LEU A 544 12.58 7.69 32.70
CA LEU A 544 12.19 8.15 31.37
C LEU A 544 13.38 8.69 30.57
N ALA A 545 14.32 9.40 31.17
CA ALA A 545 15.48 9.92 30.45
C ALA A 545 16.53 8.84 30.08
N ASP A 546 16.44 7.64 30.65
CA ASP A 546 17.41 6.56 30.43
C ASP A 546 17.07 5.75 29.16
N GLU A 547 17.96 5.83 28.16
CA GLU A 547 17.74 5.16 26.87
C GLU A 547 17.81 3.63 26.96
N THR A 548 18.60 3.09 27.89
CA THR A 548 18.69 1.63 28.11
C THR A 548 17.39 1.11 28.73
N ALA A 549 16.88 1.81 29.75
CA ALA A 549 15.61 1.47 30.37
C ALA A 549 14.45 1.58 29.37
N LYS A 550 14.44 2.64 28.54
CA LYS A 550 13.47 2.80 27.43
C LYS A 550 13.52 1.64 26.46
N GLN A 551 14.70 1.25 26.00
CA GLN A 551 14.86 0.16 25.03
C GLN A 551 14.37 -1.17 25.60
N GLU A 552 14.65 -1.45 26.88
CA GLU A 552 14.17 -2.66 27.55
C GLU A 552 12.64 -2.65 27.67
N ALA A 553 12.06 -1.55 28.15
CA ALA A 553 10.60 -1.41 28.29
C ALA A 553 9.87 -1.54 26.94
N ARG A 554 10.50 -1.12 25.83
CA ARG A 554 9.92 -1.15 24.48
C ARG A 554 9.81 -2.54 23.85
N LYS A 555 10.63 -3.51 24.26
CA LYS A 555 10.68 -4.85 23.61
C LYS A 555 9.34 -5.60 23.64
N ASP A 556 8.55 -5.40 24.70
CA ASP A 556 7.22 -6.02 24.87
C ASP A 556 6.20 -4.96 25.35
N SER A 557 6.33 -3.72 24.89
CA SER A 557 5.48 -2.62 25.34
C SER A 557 4.06 -2.72 24.80
N GLY A 558 3.08 -2.51 25.67
CA GLY A 558 1.68 -2.24 25.29
C GLY A 558 1.39 -0.75 25.11
N LEU A 559 2.37 0.12 25.29
CA LEU A 559 2.25 1.57 25.21
C LEU A 559 3.08 2.13 24.05
N GLY A 560 2.54 3.17 23.40
CA GLY A 560 3.29 4.03 22.49
C GLY A 560 4.29 4.94 23.22
N VAL A 561 5.16 5.62 22.47
CA VAL A 561 6.26 6.42 23.03
C VAL A 561 5.77 7.55 23.94
N SER A 562 4.75 8.31 23.54
CA SER A 562 4.16 9.35 24.40
C SER A 562 3.42 8.72 25.59
N GLN A 563 2.69 7.64 25.34
CA GLN A 563 1.90 6.93 26.35
C GLN A 563 2.76 6.42 27.52
N THR A 564 4.00 5.98 27.27
CA THR A 564 4.91 5.58 28.34
C THR A 564 5.15 6.74 29.32
N ALA A 565 5.32 7.96 28.83
CA ALA A 565 5.50 9.14 29.69
C ALA A 565 4.19 9.53 30.40
N GLU A 566 3.06 9.47 29.69
CA GLU A 566 1.73 9.72 30.25
C GLU A 566 1.45 8.79 31.45
N VAL A 567 1.62 7.47 31.27
CA VAL A 567 1.36 6.47 32.32
C VAL A 567 2.37 6.60 33.47
N ALA A 568 3.65 6.82 33.16
CA ALA A 568 4.67 7.04 34.20
C ALA A 568 4.35 8.27 35.08
N TYR A 569 3.78 9.33 34.48
CA TYR A 569 3.35 10.50 35.23
C TYR A 569 2.17 10.21 36.16
N LEU A 570 1.15 9.49 35.65
CA LEU A 570 0.00 9.07 36.47
C LEU A 570 0.47 8.23 37.68
N ASP A 571 1.38 7.29 37.45
CA ASP A 571 1.96 6.44 38.51
C ASP A 571 2.74 7.28 39.52
N LYS A 572 3.57 8.22 39.07
CA LYS A 572 4.32 9.14 39.94
C LYS A 572 3.40 9.98 40.83
N MET A 573 2.33 10.51 40.27
CA MET A 573 1.37 11.35 40.99
C MET A 573 0.41 10.54 41.88
N GLY A 574 0.44 9.20 41.81
CA GLY A 574 -0.47 8.34 42.56
C GLY A 574 -1.93 8.45 42.08
N LEU A 575 -2.15 8.82 40.82
CA LEU A 575 -3.49 8.92 40.24
C LEU A 575 -3.99 7.54 39.85
N SER A 576 -5.16 7.14 40.34
CA SER A 576 -5.78 5.86 39.98
C SER A 576 -6.37 5.91 38.57
N TYR A 577 -6.18 4.84 37.80
CA TYR A 577 -6.75 4.69 36.46
C TYR A 577 -7.15 3.25 36.18
N VAL A 578 -8.08 3.07 35.25
CA VAL A 578 -8.52 1.76 34.76
C VAL A 578 -7.77 1.44 33.47
N GLU A 579 -7.14 0.28 33.45
CA GLU A 579 -6.41 -0.23 32.29
C GLU A 579 -7.32 -1.02 31.37
N HIS A 580 -7.17 -0.80 30.06
CA HIS A 580 -7.96 -1.46 29.03
C HIS A 580 -7.08 -1.99 27.90
N ASP A 581 -7.48 -3.13 27.35
CA ASP A 581 -7.04 -3.50 26.00
C ASP A 581 -7.79 -2.65 24.97
N ILE A 582 -7.13 -2.22 23.90
CA ILE A 582 -7.78 -1.45 22.83
C ILE A 582 -9.00 -2.15 22.21
N MET A 583 -9.05 -3.48 22.24
CA MET A 583 -10.22 -4.24 21.75
C MET A 583 -11.49 -3.99 22.59
N GLU A 584 -11.35 -3.50 23.82
CA GLU A 584 -12.45 -3.13 24.71
C GLU A 584 -13.02 -1.74 24.39
N PHE A 585 -12.36 -0.94 23.53
CA PHE A 585 -12.72 0.46 23.32
C PHE A 585 -14.11 0.66 22.71
N GLU A 586 -14.54 -0.17 21.77
CA GLU A 586 -15.89 -0.07 21.22
C GLU A 586 -16.97 -0.41 22.26
N ALA A 587 -16.68 -1.35 23.17
CA ALA A 587 -17.56 -1.65 24.30
C ALA A 587 -17.60 -0.48 25.29
N PHE A 588 -16.46 0.15 25.57
CA PHE A 588 -16.38 1.38 26.38
C PHE A 588 -17.26 2.49 25.79
N LEU A 589 -17.16 2.72 24.47
CA LEU A 589 -17.97 3.73 23.78
C LEU A 589 -19.48 3.39 23.80
N THR A 590 -19.88 2.13 23.67
CA THR A 590 -21.29 1.72 23.57
C THR A 590 -21.98 1.48 24.90
N GLY A 591 -21.24 1.03 25.93
CA GLY A 591 -21.80 0.80 27.27
C GLY A 591 -22.35 2.07 27.92
N ARG A 592 -21.89 3.24 27.46
CA ARG A 592 -22.21 4.55 28.03
C ARG A 592 -23.46 5.22 27.43
N THR A 593 -23.97 4.73 26.30
CA THR A 593 -25.17 5.30 25.63
C THR A 593 -26.47 4.98 26.37
N LYS A 594 -26.44 4.11 27.40
CA LYS A 594 -27.62 3.57 28.07
C LYS A 594 -27.89 4.11 29.47
N GLN A 595 -27.12 5.08 29.99
CA GLN A 595 -27.54 5.75 31.22
C GLN A 595 -28.53 6.86 30.87
N PRO A 596 -29.85 6.68 31.11
CA PRO A 596 -30.78 7.79 30.99
C PRO A 596 -30.34 8.87 31.98
N GLN A 597 -30.27 10.12 31.51
CA GLN A 597 -30.10 11.29 32.35
C GLN A 597 -30.99 11.13 33.58
N ARG A 598 -30.36 10.87 34.74
CA ARG A 598 -31.04 10.99 36.02
C ARG A 598 -31.37 12.47 36.13
N THR A 599 -32.60 12.84 35.80
CA THR A 599 -33.18 14.12 36.17
C THR A 599 -32.96 14.28 37.66
N SER A 600 -31.99 15.11 38.03
CA SER A 600 -31.76 15.55 39.39
C SER A 600 -33.00 16.32 39.81
N VAL A 601 -33.94 15.63 40.47
CA VAL A 601 -35.00 16.27 41.22
C VAL A 601 -34.28 17.01 42.34
N HIS A 602 -34.15 18.33 42.17
CA HIS A 602 -33.73 19.23 43.22
C HIS A 602 -34.82 19.18 44.30
N GLU A 603 -34.66 18.27 45.25
CA GLU A 603 -35.45 18.25 46.46
C GLU A 603 -34.94 19.39 47.35
N PHE A 604 -35.59 20.55 47.22
CA PHE A 604 -35.41 21.67 48.13
C PHE A 604 -35.88 21.25 49.52
N HIS A 605 -34.94 20.91 50.40
CA HIS A 605 -35.20 20.90 51.83
C HIS A 605 -35.36 22.34 52.32
N THR A 606 -36.59 22.85 52.32
CA THR A 606 -36.99 23.96 53.19
C THR A 606 -37.03 23.47 54.63
N ALA A 607 -36.01 23.86 55.40
CA ALA A 607 -36.03 23.78 56.85
C ALA A 607 -37.12 24.73 57.40
N GLY A 608 -38.14 24.16 58.04
CA GLY A 608 -39.12 24.91 58.81
C GLY A 608 -38.58 25.24 60.20
N GLN A 609 -38.44 26.54 60.49
CA GLN A 609 -38.44 27.06 61.84
C GLN A 609 -39.86 26.97 62.42
N LYS A 610 -40.01 26.34 63.59
CA LYS A 610 -40.92 26.73 64.66
C LYS A 610 -40.27 26.40 66.00
#